data_AF-A0A5J5GCY2-F1
#
_entry.id   AF-A0A5J5GCY2-F1
#
_cell.length_a   1.000
_cell.length_b   1.000
_cell.length_c   1.000
_cell.angle_alpha   90.00
_cell.angle_beta   90.00
_cell.angle_gamma   90.00
#
_symmetry.space_group_name_H-M   'P 1'
#
loop_
_entity.id
_entity.type
_entity.pdbx_description
1 polymer ?
#
loop_
_entity_poly.entity_id
_entity_poly.type
_entity_poly.pdbx_seq_one_letter_code
_entity_poly.pdbx_strand_id
1 'polypeptide(L)'
;MKTSENSDDLLVFEETPWGVAALLLGTFALPFVGGLYCIFALDRVIFGVGVIAVGALVLLPVFYVFVRRTQLVFDRPGGVVRKRVQTIFGDSETICSLRAVRGAEVDTLSPTENGKPERHRMVVRTASGEDIRFPKQYTPGGGAQRNADLVNGWLHAV
;
A
#
# COMPACT_ATOMS: atom_id res chain seq x y z
N MET A 1 1.74 -4.77 7.13
CA MET A 1 1.06 -5.76 6.27
C MET A 1 0.33 -6.74 7.17
N LYS A 2 -0.93 -7.05 6.89
CA LYS A 2 -1.75 -7.94 7.71
C LYS A 2 -2.30 -9.05 6.81
N THR A 3 -2.09 -10.31 7.20
CA THR A 3 -2.79 -11.44 6.58
C THR A 3 -4.22 -11.40 7.11
N SER A 4 -5.20 -11.18 6.24
CA SER A 4 -6.60 -11.06 6.67
C SER A 4 -7.25 -12.42 6.81
N GLU A 5 -6.84 -13.39 5.99
CA GLU A 5 -7.37 -14.75 6.00
C GLU A 5 -6.29 -15.73 5.52
N ASN A 6 -6.13 -16.83 6.25
CA ASN A 6 -5.20 -17.91 5.94
C ASN A 6 -5.92 -19.23 6.19
N SER A 7 -6.61 -19.70 5.16
CA SER A 7 -7.28 -20.99 5.11
C SER A 7 -6.64 -21.83 4.01
N ASP A 8 -6.83 -23.15 4.04
CA ASP A 8 -6.33 -24.04 2.99
C ASP A 8 -6.84 -23.63 1.61
N ASP A 9 -8.07 -23.10 1.50
CA ASP A 9 -8.66 -22.72 0.21
C ASP A 9 -8.37 -21.27 -0.22
N LEU A 10 -8.10 -20.38 0.75
CA LEU A 10 -8.00 -18.94 0.50
C LEU A 10 -6.89 -18.31 1.33
N LEU A 11 -5.96 -17.64 0.64
CA LEU A 11 -4.91 -16.83 1.28
C LEU A 11 -5.04 -15.38 0.83
N VAL A 12 -5.28 -14.48 1.78
CA VAL A 12 -5.50 -13.06 1.52
C VAL A 12 -4.50 -12.19 2.26
N PHE A 13 -3.75 -11.40 1.48
CA PHE A 13 -2.91 -10.34 2.00
C PHE A 13 -3.54 -8.98 1.75
N GLU A 14 -3.59 -8.18 2.81
CA GLU A 14 -4.06 -6.80 2.73
C GLU A 14 -2.98 -5.84 3.20
N GLU A 15 -2.79 -4.79 2.40
CA GLU A 15 -1.94 -3.67 2.74
C GLU A 15 -2.71 -2.36 2.60
N THR A 16 -2.89 -1.72 3.76
CA THR A 16 -3.48 -0.41 3.90
C THR A 16 -2.48 0.48 4.65
N PRO A 17 -2.03 1.61 4.07
CA PRO A 17 -0.94 2.43 4.63
C PRO A 17 -1.46 3.38 5.73
N TRP A 18 -2.01 2.83 6.81
CA TRP A 18 -2.62 3.58 7.92
C TRP A 18 -1.68 4.64 8.52
N GLY A 19 -0.39 4.34 8.64
CA GLY A 19 0.59 5.29 9.18
C GLY A 19 0.74 6.55 8.31
N VAL A 20 0.76 6.38 6.98
CA VAL A 20 0.83 7.51 6.04
C VAL A 20 -0.50 8.29 6.05
N ALA A 21 -1.63 7.58 6.09
CA ALA A 21 -2.94 8.22 6.20
C ALA A 21 -3.05 9.08 7.47
N ALA A 22 -2.59 8.57 8.62
CA ALA A 22 -2.59 9.30 9.89
C ALA A 22 -1.67 10.53 9.86
N LEU A 23 -0.45 10.40 9.30
CA LEU A 23 0.47 11.51 9.14
C LEU A 23 -0.12 12.61 8.25
N LEU A 24 -0.65 12.23 7.08
CA LEU A 24 -1.24 13.17 6.15
C LEU A 24 -2.47 13.87 6.73
N LEU A 25 -3.30 13.16 7.50
CA LEU A 25 -4.42 13.76 8.22
C LEU A 25 -3.94 14.79 9.25
N GLY A 26 -2.88 14.48 10.00
CA GLY A 26 -2.25 15.42 10.93
C GLY A 26 -1.72 16.68 10.22
N THR A 27 -1.02 16.51 9.09
CA THR A 27 -0.52 17.64 8.29
C THR A 27 -1.66 18.45 7.67
N PHE A 28 -2.75 17.81 7.25
CA PHE A 28 -3.94 18.45 6.71
C PHE A 28 -4.62 19.38 7.72
N ALA A 29 -4.56 19.04 9.02
CA ALA A 29 -5.16 19.86 10.07
C ALA A 29 -4.43 21.22 10.26
N LEU A 30 -3.13 21.31 9.96
CA LEU A 30 -2.33 22.53 10.20
C LEU A 30 -2.83 23.78 9.45
N PRO A 31 -3.05 23.77 8.12
CA PRO A 31 -3.58 24.94 7.42
C PRO A 31 -5.01 25.29 7.86
N PHE A 32 -5.81 24.29 8.27
CA PHE A 32 -7.13 24.54 8.85
C PHE A 32 -7.04 25.31 10.16
N VAL A 33 -6.23 24.83 11.11
CA VAL A 33 -6.03 25.50 12.41
C VAL A 33 -5.42 26.89 12.21
N GLY A 34 -4.37 27.00 11.39
CA GLY A 34 -3.71 28.27 11.12
C GLY A 34 -4.61 29.28 10.40
N GLY A 35 -5.41 28.82 9.44
CA GLY A 35 -6.37 29.66 8.73
C GLY A 35 -7.52 30.14 9.61
N LEU A 36 -8.11 29.25 10.43
CA LEU A 36 -9.13 29.62 11.41
C LEU A 36 -8.57 30.61 12.45
N TYR A 37 -7.34 30.42 12.91
CA TYR A 37 -6.66 31.37 13.79
C TYR A 37 -6.51 32.75 13.12
N CYS A 38 -6.12 32.80 11.84
CA CYS A 38 -6.03 34.06 11.11
C CYS A 38 -7.40 34.76 10.98
N ILE A 39 -8.48 33.99 10.77
CA ILE A 39 -9.84 34.51 10.64
C ILE A 39 -10.33 35.06 11.99
N PHE A 40 -10.26 34.26 13.06
CA PHE A 40 -10.94 34.58 14.32
C PHE A 40 -10.08 35.32 15.33
N ALA A 41 -8.76 35.09 15.36
CA ALA A 41 -7.87 35.71 16.34
C ALA A 41 -7.15 36.96 15.79
N LEU A 42 -6.91 37.02 14.48
CA LEU A 42 -6.19 38.12 13.83
C LEU A 42 -7.08 39.01 12.95
N ASP A 43 -8.37 38.67 12.81
CA ASP A 43 -9.34 39.35 11.94
C ASP A 43 -8.87 39.48 10.46
N ARG A 44 -8.01 38.57 10.01
CA ARG A 44 -7.46 38.53 8.65
C ARG A 44 -8.19 37.50 7.81
N VAL A 45 -9.47 37.78 7.54
CA VAL A 45 -10.37 36.83 6.87
C VAL A 45 -9.83 36.34 5.53
N ILE A 46 -9.46 37.25 4.63
CA ILE A 46 -8.98 36.91 3.28
C ILE A 46 -7.71 36.04 3.34
N PHE A 47 -6.78 36.41 4.23
CA PHE A 47 -5.54 35.65 4.40
C PHE A 47 -5.81 34.26 4.96
N GLY A 48 -6.64 34.14 6.00
CA GLY A 48 -6.98 32.85 6.59
C GLY A 48 -7.72 31.92 5.62
N VAL A 49 -8.67 32.45 4.83
CA VAL A 49 -9.32 31.70 3.75
C VAL A 49 -8.29 31.24 2.71
N GLY A 50 -7.36 32.11 2.32
CA GLY A 50 -6.28 31.78 1.39
C GLY A 50 -5.39 30.63 1.90
N VAL A 51 -5.03 30.64 3.18
CA VAL A 51 -4.23 29.57 3.81
C VAL A 51 -4.98 28.23 3.78
N ILE A 52 -6.27 28.21 4.10
CA ILE A 52 -7.09 26.99 4.04
C ILE A 52 -7.19 26.49 2.61
N ALA A 53 -7.48 27.38 1.65
CA ALA A 53 -7.65 27.03 0.26
C ALA A 53 -6.37 26.44 -0.35
N VAL A 54 -5.22 27.07 -0.13
CA VAL A 54 -3.91 26.58 -0.61
C VAL A 54 -3.55 25.25 0.08
N GLY A 55 -3.75 25.16 1.39
CA GLY A 55 -3.52 23.92 2.15
C GLY A 55 -4.36 22.76 1.63
N ALA A 56 -5.66 22.99 1.39
CA ALA A 56 -6.56 21.99 0.84
C ALA A 56 -6.15 21.59 -0.58
N LEU A 57 -5.82 22.56 -1.45
CA LEU A 57 -5.42 22.32 -2.83
C LEU A 57 -4.17 21.43 -2.95
N VAL A 58 -3.19 21.64 -2.07
CA VAL A 58 -1.94 20.87 -2.08
C VAL A 58 -2.09 19.52 -1.40
N LEU A 59 -2.78 19.45 -0.27
CA LEU A 59 -2.78 18.25 0.58
C LEU A 59 -3.86 17.23 0.20
N LEU A 60 -5.00 17.65 -0.37
CA LEU A 60 -6.05 16.71 -0.82
C LEU A 60 -5.55 15.73 -1.90
N PRO A 61 -4.84 16.16 -2.97
CA PRO A 61 -4.31 15.23 -3.96
C PRO A 61 -3.28 14.26 -3.38
N VAL A 62 -2.46 14.71 -2.43
CA VAL A 62 -1.47 13.87 -1.76
C VAL A 62 -2.15 12.81 -0.91
N PHE A 63 -3.12 13.20 -0.07
CA PHE A 63 -3.94 12.26 0.70
C PHE A 63 -4.60 11.22 -0.21
N TYR A 64 -5.18 11.67 -1.32
CA TYR A 64 -5.80 10.80 -2.32
C TYR A 64 -4.81 9.77 -2.91
N VAL A 65 -3.61 10.20 -3.31
CA VAL A 65 -2.62 9.31 -3.92
C VAL A 65 -2.10 8.27 -2.93
N PHE A 66 -2.04 8.60 -1.65
CA PHE A 66 -1.48 7.72 -0.62
C PHE A 66 -2.50 6.77 0.00
N VAL A 67 -3.79 7.10 0.01
CA VAL A 67 -4.85 6.18 0.46
C VAL A 67 -5.20 5.22 -0.68
N ARG A 68 -4.34 4.23 -0.89
CA ARG A 68 -4.59 3.11 -1.79
C ARG A 68 -4.58 1.82 -0.97
N ARG A 69 -5.65 1.05 -1.10
CA ARG A 69 -5.75 -0.28 -0.50
C ARG A 69 -5.33 -1.30 -1.54
N THR A 70 -4.29 -2.09 -1.24
CA THR A 70 -3.82 -3.15 -2.13
C THR A 70 -4.13 -4.49 -1.47
N GLN A 71 -4.81 -5.37 -2.21
CA GLN A 71 -5.17 -6.71 -1.77
C GLN A 71 -4.61 -7.73 -2.76
N LEU A 72 -4.06 -8.82 -2.23
CA LEU A 72 -3.61 -9.96 -3.01
C LEU A 72 -4.32 -11.21 -2.48
N VAL A 73 -5.08 -11.87 -3.36
CA VAL A 73 -5.92 -13.02 -3.04
C VAL A 73 -5.44 -14.22 -3.84
N PHE A 74 -5.14 -15.32 -3.16
CA PHE A 74 -4.92 -16.62 -3.77
C PHE A 74 -6.16 -17.49 -3.49
N ASP A 75 -6.76 -17.99 -4.56
CA ASP A 75 -8.01 -18.75 -4.54
C ASP A 75 -7.73 -20.12 -5.17
N ARG A 76 -7.67 -21.17 -4.33
CA ARG A 76 -7.42 -22.55 -4.77
C ARG A 76 -8.62 -23.12 -5.53
N PRO A 77 -9.87 -23.07 -5.00
CA PRO A 77 -11.05 -23.57 -5.71
C PRO A 77 -11.26 -22.87 -7.06
N GLY A 78 -11.04 -21.56 -7.13
CA GLY A 78 -11.10 -20.78 -8.37
C GLY A 78 -9.88 -20.94 -9.27
N GLY A 79 -8.77 -21.48 -8.76
CA GLY A 79 -7.53 -21.67 -9.51
C GLY A 79 -6.87 -20.38 -9.99
N VAL A 80 -7.06 -19.28 -9.27
CA VAL A 80 -6.62 -17.93 -9.68
C VAL A 80 -5.92 -17.18 -8.55
N VAL A 81 -5.05 -16.26 -8.94
CA VAL A 81 -4.49 -15.23 -8.08
C VAL A 81 -4.99 -13.89 -8.57
N ARG A 82 -5.54 -13.08 -7.67
CA ARG A 82 -6.08 -11.76 -7.97
C ARG A 82 -5.35 -10.72 -7.17
N LYS A 83 -4.77 -9.75 -7.85
CA LYS A 83 -4.25 -8.53 -7.25
C LYS A 83 -5.25 -7.41 -7.51
N ARG A 84 -5.84 -6.89 -6.45
CA ARG A 84 -6.76 -5.76 -6.51
C ARG A 84 -6.13 -4.53 -5.87
N VAL A 85 -6.19 -3.41 -6.57
CA VAL A 85 -5.79 -2.09 -6.08
C VAL A 85 -7.02 -1.21 -6.08
N GLN A 86 -7.54 -0.89 -4.90
CA GLN A 86 -8.65 0.03 -4.74
C GLN A 86 -8.11 1.43 -4.41
N THR A 87 -8.50 2.39 -5.22
CA THR A 87 -8.30 3.82 -5.00
C THR A 87 -9.66 4.51 -4.94
N ILE A 88 -9.71 5.76 -4.50
CA ILE A 88 -10.99 6.47 -4.34
C ILE A 88 -11.66 6.78 -5.70
N PHE A 89 -10.92 6.93 -6.82
CA PHE A 89 -11.52 7.10 -8.16
C PHE A 89 -11.74 5.81 -8.95
N GLY A 90 -11.34 4.65 -8.43
CA GLY A 90 -11.55 3.39 -9.14
C GLY A 90 -10.69 2.24 -8.63
N ASP A 91 -11.04 1.05 -9.09
CA ASP A 91 -10.30 -0.16 -8.83
C ASP A 91 -9.59 -0.67 -10.08
N SER A 92 -8.42 -1.27 -9.85
CA SER A 92 -7.63 -1.97 -10.85
C SER A 92 -7.47 -3.40 -10.35
N GLU A 93 -7.80 -4.37 -11.19
CA GLU A 93 -7.68 -5.79 -10.87
C GLU A 93 -6.80 -6.47 -11.92
N THR A 94 -5.87 -7.29 -11.46
CA THR A 94 -5.03 -8.16 -12.29
C THR A 94 -5.28 -9.59 -11.86
N ILE A 95 -5.71 -10.43 -12.79
CA ILE A 95 -6.03 -11.84 -12.53
C ILE A 95 -5.04 -12.71 -13.29
N CYS A 96 -4.43 -13.66 -12.59
CA CYS A 96 -3.52 -14.64 -13.16
C CYS A 96 -3.94 -16.05 -12.73
N SER A 97 -3.61 -17.07 -13.53
CA SER A 97 -3.87 -18.46 -13.11
C SER A 97 -2.93 -18.87 -11.98
N LEU A 98 -3.46 -19.57 -10.98
CA LEU A 98 -2.67 -20.13 -9.88
C LEU A 98 -1.65 -21.16 -10.37
N ARG A 99 -1.96 -21.90 -11.44
CA ARG A 99 -1.02 -22.86 -12.06
C ARG A 99 0.18 -22.18 -12.71
N ALA A 100 0.04 -20.91 -13.09
CA ALA A 100 1.15 -20.13 -13.60
C ALA A 100 2.06 -19.62 -12.47
N VAL A 101 1.64 -19.68 -11.21
CA VAL A 101 2.47 -19.22 -10.09
C VAL A 101 3.53 -20.26 -9.79
N ARG A 102 4.81 -19.83 -9.82
CA ARG A 102 5.96 -20.69 -9.49
C ARG A 102 6.35 -20.62 -8.02
N GLY A 103 6.05 -19.50 -7.37
CA GLY A 103 6.41 -19.24 -5.98
C GLY A 103 6.48 -17.75 -5.69
N ALA A 104 6.76 -17.42 -4.43
CA ALA A 104 7.04 -16.07 -3.97
C ALA A 104 8.51 -15.93 -3.57
N GLU A 105 9.12 -14.83 -4.02
CA GLU A 105 10.49 -14.43 -3.71
C GLU A 105 10.49 -13.07 -3.02
N VAL A 106 11.59 -12.76 -2.34
CA VAL A 106 11.84 -11.41 -1.82
C VAL A 106 12.78 -10.69 -2.77
N ASP A 107 12.32 -9.54 -3.25
CA ASP A 107 13.14 -8.60 -3.98
C ASP A 107 13.67 -7.56 -2.99
N THR A 108 15.00 -7.45 -2.93
CA THR A 108 15.72 -6.59 -1.99
C THR A 108 16.36 -5.44 -2.74
N LEU A 109 15.99 -4.23 -2.36
CA LEU A 109 16.68 -3.02 -2.79
C LEU A 109 17.82 -2.74 -1.81
N SER A 110 19.03 -3.13 -2.20
CA SER A 110 20.24 -2.77 -1.46
C SER A 110 20.53 -1.27 -1.64
N PRO A 111 20.85 -0.55 -0.56
CA PRO A 111 21.21 0.85 -0.67
C PRO A 111 22.55 1.01 -1.37
N THR A 112 22.62 1.96 -2.31
CA THR A 112 23.84 2.29 -3.06
C THR A 112 24.90 3.00 -2.21
N GLU A 113 24.58 3.33 -0.96
CA GLU A 113 25.36 4.20 -0.08
C GLU A 113 25.33 3.63 1.35
N ASN A 114 26.51 3.46 1.95
CA ASN A 114 26.69 2.84 3.27
C ASN A 114 25.89 3.58 4.35
N GLY A 115 24.91 2.91 4.96
CA GLY A 115 24.21 3.38 6.16
C GLY A 115 22.68 3.47 6.06
N LYS A 116 22.08 3.31 4.87
CA LYS A 116 20.62 3.18 4.75
C LYS A 116 20.20 1.73 5.01
N PRO A 117 19.06 1.47 5.66
CA PRO A 117 18.55 0.11 5.83
C PRO A 117 18.08 -0.46 4.49
N GLU A 118 18.35 -1.76 4.28
CA GLU A 118 17.80 -2.52 3.15
C GLU A 118 16.28 -2.47 3.17
N ARG A 119 15.69 -2.46 1.97
CA ARG A 119 14.23 -2.46 1.82
C ARG A 119 13.82 -3.65 0.98
N HIS A 120 12.75 -4.32 1.39
CA HIS A 120 12.32 -5.58 0.81
C HIS A 120 10.87 -5.47 0.32
N ARG A 121 10.53 -6.24 -0.72
CA ARG A 121 9.15 -6.47 -1.16
C ARG A 121 8.98 -7.93 -1.58
N MET A 122 7.77 -8.46 -1.45
CA MET A 122 7.47 -9.79 -1.99
C MET A 122 7.12 -9.68 -3.48
N VAL A 123 7.58 -10.65 -4.26
CA VAL A 123 7.29 -10.78 -5.68
C VAL A 123 6.82 -12.20 -5.94
N VAL A 124 5.60 -12.34 -6.42
CA VAL A 124 5.07 -13.64 -6.85
C VAL A 124 5.48 -13.84 -8.30
N ARG A 125 6.30 -14.86 -8.55
CA ARG A 125 6.81 -15.18 -9.87
C ARG A 125 5.79 -15.99 -10.64
N THR A 126 5.53 -15.59 -11.88
CA THR A 126 4.60 -16.30 -12.76
C THR A 126 5.33 -16.84 -13.99
N ALA A 127 4.89 -17.99 -14.49
CA ALA A 127 5.41 -18.63 -15.69
C ALA A 127 5.06 -17.84 -16.97
N SER A 128 4.05 -16.96 -16.91
CA SER A 128 3.65 -16.06 -17.99
C SER A 128 4.58 -14.85 -18.15
N GLY A 129 5.54 -14.65 -17.25
CA GLY A 129 6.52 -13.55 -17.30
C GLY A 129 6.00 -12.23 -16.72
N GLU A 130 4.74 -12.15 -16.28
CA GLU A 130 4.18 -10.98 -15.60
C GLU A 130 4.18 -11.20 -14.08
N ASP A 131 5.26 -10.75 -13.43
CA ASP A 131 5.43 -10.93 -11.99
C ASP A 131 4.54 -9.99 -11.17
N ILE A 132 3.88 -10.56 -10.16
CA ILE A 132 2.98 -9.81 -9.27
C ILE A 132 3.78 -9.28 -8.09
N ARG A 133 4.04 -7.97 -8.10
CA ARG A 133 4.77 -7.27 -7.02
C ARG A 133 3.81 -6.84 -5.89
N PHE A 134 4.10 -7.21 -4.65
CA PHE A 134 3.28 -6.87 -3.48
C PHE A 134 4.14 -6.76 -2.20
N PRO A 135 4.19 -5.62 -1.49
CA PRO A 135 3.62 -4.31 -1.82
C PRO A 135 4.11 -3.72 -3.14
N LYS A 136 3.49 -2.62 -3.57
CA LYS A 136 4.08 -1.77 -4.64
C LYS A 136 5.41 -1.13 -4.20
N GLN A 137 5.54 -0.81 -2.90
CA GLN A 137 6.67 -0.08 -2.34
C GLN A 137 7.62 -1.05 -1.60
N TYR A 138 8.91 -0.74 -1.54
CA TYR A 138 9.80 -1.50 -0.68
C TYR A 138 9.66 -1.03 0.76
N THR A 139 9.47 -1.98 1.67
CA THR A 139 9.33 -1.71 3.10
C THR A 139 10.58 -2.19 3.85
N PRO A 140 11.07 -1.43 4.84
CA PRO A 140 12.15 -1.90 5.71
C PRO A 140 11.68 -3.08 6.58
N GLY A 141 12.60 -4.00 6.89
CA GLY A 141 12.39 -5.13 7.80
C GLY A 141 11.96 -6.44 7.14
N GLY A 142 11.85 -7.52 7.94
CA GLY A 142 11.64 -8.89 7.49
C GLY A 142 10.20 -9.28 7.12
N GLY A 143 9.29 -8.31 7.04
CA GLY A 143 7.87 -8.58 6.73
C GLY A 143 7.71 -9.25 5.36
N ALA A 144 8.45 -8.80 4.34
CA ALA A 144 8.41 -9.38 3.00
C ALA A 144 8.78 -10.87 2.99
N GLN A 145 9.82 -11.26 3.74
CA GLN A 145 10.26 -12.64 3.86
C GLN A 145 9.18 -13.52 4.48
N ARG A 146 8.62 -13.11 5.62
CA ARG A 146 7.54 -13.85 6.28
C ARG A 146 6.35 -14.10 5.34
N ASN A 147 6.01 -13.12 4.50
CA ASN A 147 4.89 -13.27 3.58
C ASN A 147 5.22 -14.17 2.39
N ALA A 148 6.46 -14.11 1.87
CA ALA A 148 6.92 -15.04 0.84
C ALA A 148 6.90 -16.48 1.37
N ASP A 149 7.38 -16.69 2.60
CA ASP A 149 7.37 -18.00 3.27
C ASP A 149 5.93 -18.51 3.46
N LEU A 150 4.99 -17.64 3.84
CA LEU A 150 3.57 -17.98 3.94
C LEU A 150 2.96 -18.37 2.59
N VAL A 151 3.26 -17.63 1.52
CA VAL A 151 2.78 -17.98 0.17
C VAL A 151 3.35 -19.33 -0.27
N ASN A 152 4.66 -19.54 -0.11
CA ASN A 152 5.30 -20.80 -0.51
C ASN A 152 4.78 -21.97 0.33
N GLY A 153 4.65 -21.80 1.64
CA GLY A 153 4.04 -22.80 2.51
C GLY A 153 2.62 -23.15 2.08
N TRP A 154 1.81 -22.14 1.74
CA TRP A 154 0.46 -22.35 1.22
C TRP A 154 0.46 -23.00 -0.17
N LEU A 155 1.38 -22.69 -1.08
CA LEU A 155 1.43 -23.35 -2.39
C LEU A 155 1.84 -24.83 -2.29
N HIS A 156 2.65 -25.18 -1.29
CA HIS A 156 3.17 -26.55 -1.10
C HIS A 156 2.37 -27.41 -0.11
N ALA A 157 1.38 -26.86 0.59
CA ALA A 157 0.54 -27.58 1.55
C ALA A 157 -0.52 -28.48 0.87
N VAL A 158 -0.18 -29.12 -0.25
CA VAL A 158 -1.05 -30.04 -1.03
C VAL A 158 -0.39 -31.40 -1.13
#